data_AF-A0A1S9CGV8-F1
#
_entry.id   AF-A0A1S9CGV8-F1
#
_cell.length_a   1.000
_cell.length_b   1.000
_cell.length_c   1.000
_cell.angle_alpha   90.00
_cell.angle_beta   90.00
_cell.angle_gamma   90.00
#
_symmetry.space_group_name_H-M   'P 1'
#
loop_
_entity.id
_entity.type
_entity.pdbx_description
1 polymer ?
#
loop_
_entity_poly.entity_id
_entity_poly.type
_entity_poly.pdbx_seq_one_letter_code
_entity_poly.pdbx_strand_id
1 'polypeptide(L)'
;MDISLVSTLPITFTEMKEAYDSLADDLSRQIFNKRIQFAYTQTEQSKFELGSLSTYEYPPIFNDIVFLKHWEPYQKAIANLANPKIIIYGCGQFGQAIFHMLKNIKEIIFCAQSYKETPFIEDCPVISPQQLIKDFSNLPIIIASMDYFEDIIDFLISKGIDKNNIISYFSTNILIPSLQTVSFQEKLAKYIDPFIIIYNYTKNGSLIFEYIENIDTDTCFINNRFEIGSIFGKNIMSSKDFLDYYSNSSIILSLKEFAMDFLLIDFLRFNQINMHNILYYFDFQKVQKAQYFDENIIHFNNNEVFVDVGVLNGITSIIFAQKANYIYKKIYLFEPATQSANITQLILDSYNIKNFELFNIGLWNKKDILQFQICNNAGANHIDSSGDVVIDVDTLDNIFINTSTHREIPTFIKMDIEGAELAALQGGEQLIRKYKPKLAICVYHKLEDVIIILNWIKSINPAYIFYLRHYSLFAGETVLYCV
;
A
#
# COMPACT_ATOMS: atom_id res chain seq x y z
N MET A 1 11.05 -24.94 22.52
CA MET A 1 11.14 -23.99 23.66
C MET A 1 10.15 -22.89 23.36
N ASP A 2 9.31 -22.58 24.35
CA ASP A 2 8.11 -21.74 24.23
C ASP A 2 8.35 -20.35 23.63
N ILE A 3 7.43 -19.95 22.74
CA ILE A 3 7.31 -18.61 22.13
C ILE A 3 6.61 -17.62 23.10
N SER A 4 6.42 -17.99 24.37
CA SER A 4 5.71 -17.19 25.36
C SER A 4 6.62 -16.17 26.06
N LEU A 5 7.08 -15.16 25.32
CA LEU A 5 7.54 -13.90 25.92
C LEU A 5 6.63 -12.71 25.56
N VAL A 6 5.39 -13.00 25.17
CA VAL A 6 4.26 -12.08 25.37
C VAL A 6 3.69 -12.41 26.74
N SER A 7 3.53 -11.41 27.62
CA SER A 7 2.95 -11.65 28.94
C SER A 7 1.59 -12.33 28.75
N THR A 8 1.43 -13.54 29.28
CA THR A 8 0.16 -14.28 29.32
C THR A 8 -0.87 -13.63 30.27
N LEU A 9 -0.56 -12.45 30.79
CA LEU A 9 -1.44 -11.65 31.62
C LEU A 9 -2.37 -10.83 30.72
N PRO A 10 -3.69 -10.85 30.98
CA PRO A 10 -4.63 -10.03 30.24
C PRO A 10 -4.34 -8.55 30.45
N ILE A 11 -4.38 -7.76 29.37
CA ILE A 11 -4.23 -6.31 29.46
C ILE A 11 -5.34 -5.73 30.33
N THR A 12 -4.93 -4.93 31.30
CA THR A 12 -5.83 -4.28 32.25
C THR A 12 -6.38 -2.96 31.71
N PHE A 13 -7.54 -2.54 32.21
CA PHE A 13 -8.06 -1.18 31.93
C PHE A 13 -7.09 -0.08 32.40
N THR A 14 -6.28 -0.36 33.42
CA THR A 14 -5.23 0.55 33.89
C THR A 14 -4.16 0.75 32.82
N GLU A 15 -3.63 -0.33 32.25
CA GLU A 15 -2.62 -0.25 31.17
C GLU A 15 -3.17 0.43 29.91
N MET A 16 -4.44 0.17 29.55
CA MET A 16 -5.12 0.88 28.46
C MET A 16 -5.22 2.38 28.74
N LYS A 17 -5.64 2.76 29.95
CA LYS A 17 -5.77 4.16 30.36
C LYS A 17 -4.40 4.86 30.39
N GLU A 18 -3.37 4.19 30.89
CA GLU A 18 -2.01 4.72 30.92
C GLU A 18 -1.48 4.99 29.51
N ALA A 19 -1.73 4.08 28.57
CA ALA A 19 -1.35 4.27 27.17
C ALA A 19 -2.10 5.48 26.57
N TYR A 20 -3.43 5.54 26.74
CA TYR A 20 -4.27 6.62 26.26
C TYR A 20 -3.85 8.01 26.80
N ASP A 21 -3.62 8.11 28.11
CA ASP A 21 -3.25 9.36 28.77
C ASP A 21 -1.85 9.86 28.36
N SER A 22 -1.00 8.96 27.82
CA SER A 22 0.35 9.30 27.36
C SER A 22 0.38 9.89 25.96
N LEU A 23 -0.74 9.84 25.23
CA LEU A 23 -0.83 10.37 23.87
C LEU A 23 -0.92 11.90 23.88
N ALA A 24 -0.08 12.52 23.06
CA ALA A 24 0.20 13.95 23.10
C ALA A 24 -0.88 14.83 22.45
N ASP A 25 -1.70 14.29 21.54
CA ASP A 25 -2.73 15.06 20.85
C ASP A 25 -4.07 14.31 20.73
N ASP A 26 -5.13 15.06 20.41
CA ASP A 26 -6.49 14.55 20.31
C ASP A 26 -6.66 13.56 19.15
N LEU A 27 -5.93 13.75 18.04
CA LEU A 27 -5.98 12.83 16.90
C LEU A 27 -5.43 11.45 17.30
N SER A 28 -4.32 11.41 18.02
CA SER A 28 -3.71 10.19 18.52
C SER A 28 -4.67 9.44 19.44
N ARG A 29 -5.35 10.17 20.33
CA ARG A 29 -6.37 9.61 21.23
C ARG A 29 -7.59 9.07 20.48
N GLN A 30 -8.03 9.74 19.41
CA GLN A 30 -9.10 9.26 18.55
C GLN A 30 -8.69 7.96 17.83
N ILE A 31 -7.49 7.93 17.25
CA ILE A 31 -6.93 6.75 16.57
C ILE A 31 -6.79 5.59 17.56
N PHE A 32 -6.29 5.84 18.76
CA PHE A 32 -6.21 4.83 19.83
C PHE A 32 -7.58 4.25 20.14
N ASN A 33 -8.59 5.09 20.40
CA ASN A 33 -9.94 4.64 20.70
C ASN A 33 -10.53 3.78 19.57
N LYS A 34 -10.36 4.19 18.30
CA LYS A 34 -10.82 3.41 17.15
C LYS A 34 -10.09 2.09 16.99
N ARG A 35 -8.81 2.02 17.35
CA ARG A 35 -8.04 0.76 17.37
C ARG A 35 -8.47 -0.17 18.46
N ILE A 36 -8.76 0.32 19.68
CA ILE A 36 -9.34 -0.50 20.74
C ILE A 36 -10.72 -1.02 20.34
N GLN A 37 -11.55 -0.17 19.72
CA GLN A 37 -12.85 -0.58 19.19
C GLN A 37 -12.71 -1.66 18.10
N PHE A 38 -11.76 -1.50 17.18
CA PHE A 38 -11.45 -2.52 16.17
C PHE A 38 -10.94 -3.82 16.81
N ALA A 39 -10.00 -3.75 17.75
CA ALA A 39 -9.49 -4.93 18.46
C ALA A 39 -10.60 -5.72 19.17
N TYR A 40 -11.59 -5.02 19.73
CA TYR A 40 -12.72 -5.65 20.40
C TYR A 40 -13.75 -6.26 19.43
N THR A 41 -14.04 -5.58 18.32
CA THR A 41 -15.17 -5.95 17.45
C THR A 41 -14.78 -6.70 16.18
N GLN A 42 -13.63 -6.36 15.58
CA GLN A 42 -13.09 -6.91 14.33
C GLN A 42 -14.10 -6.92 13.16
N THR A 43 -15.04 -5.97 13.17
CA THR A 43 -16.05 -5.79 12.11
C THR A 43 -15.55 -4.90 10.99
N GLU A 44 -16.10 -5.03 9.78
CA GLU A 44 -15.79 -4.10 8.68
C GLU A 44 -16.12 -2.64 9.04
N GLN A 45 -17.21 -2.41 9.77
CA GLN A 45 -17.55 -1.09 10.27
C GLN A 45 -16.42 -0.52 11.14
N SER A 46 -15.88 -1.30 12.08
CA SER A 46 -14.79 -0.84 12.94
C SER A 46 -13.47 -0.61 12.18
N LYS A 47 -13.19 -1.40 11.13
CA LYS A 47 -12.04 -1.19 10.23
C LYS A 47 -12.18 0.15 9.50
N PHE A 48 -13.37 0.41 8.96
CA PHE A 48 -13.69 1.64 8.25
C PHE A 48 -13.63 2.87 9.15
N GLU A 49 -14.18 2.79 10.36
CA GLU A 49 -14.13 3.87 11.34
C GLU A 49 -12.67 4.22 11.74
N LEU A 50 -11.79 3.23 11.85
CA LEU A 50 -10.34 3.47 12.01
C LEU A 50 -9.74 4.11 10.75
N GLY A 51 -10.00 3.53 9.58
CA GLY A 51 -9.56 4.04 8.28
C GLY A 51 -9.94 5.50 8.03
N SER A 52 -11.11 5.93 8.52
CA SER A 52 -11.59 7.32 8.40
C SER A 52 -10.69 8.36 9.09
N LEU A 53 -9.82 7.92 10.01
CA LEU A 53 -8.85 8.76 10.70
C LEU A 53 -7.48 8.79 10.02
N SER A 54 -7.32 8.17 8.85
CA SER A 54 -6.03 8.18 8.18
C SER A 54 -5.63 9.59 7.75
N THR A 55 -4.38 9.90 8.05
CA THR A 55 -3.71 11.16 7.68
C THR A 55 -3.03 11.07 6.32
N TYR A 56 -3.30 9.99 5.59
CA TYR A 56 -2.81 9.83 4.23
C TYR A 56 -3.58 10.77 3.29
N GLU A 57 -2.84 11.54 2.50
CA GLU A 57 -3.43 12.31 1.40
C GLU A 57 -3.56 11.40 0.17
N TYR A 58 -4.75 10.83 -0.05
CA TYR A 58 -4.97 10.13 -1.30
C TYR A 58 -5.00 11.11 -2.47
N PRO A 59 -4.63 10.67 -3.70
CA PRO A 59 -4.91 11.45 -4.90
C PRO A 59 -6.34 12.00 -4.82
N PRO A 60 -6.63 13.25 -5.23
CA PRO A 60 -7.94 13.87 -5.05
C PRO A 60 -9.09 12.95 -5.45
N ILE A 61 -8.91 12.19 -6.55
CA ILE A 61 -9.87 11.19 -6.99
C ILE A 61 -10.11 10.09 -5.94
N PHE A 62 -9.08 9.54 -5.30
CA PHE A 62 -9.24 8.59 -4.21
C PHE A 62 -9.74 9.25 -2.92
N ASN A 63 -9.28 10.46 -2.58
CA ASN A 63 -9.81 11.21 -1.44
C ASN A 63 -11.32 11.48 -1.63
N ASP A 64 -11.77 11.74 -2.86
CA ASP A 64 -13.19 11.93 -3.21
C ASP A 64 -13.99 10.61 -3.16
N ILE A 65 -13.34 9.46 -3.40
CA ILE A 65 -13.95 8.12 -3.46
C ILE A 65 -13.97 7.42 -2.09
N VAL A 66 -12.94 7.65 -1.31
CA VAL A 66 -12.63 6.91 -0.08
C VAL A 66 -12.81 7.78 1.15
N PHE A 67 -12.44 9.05 1.08
CA PHE A 67 -12.58 10.03 2.17
C PHE A 67 -13.66 11.07 1.86
N LEU A 68 -14.91 10.64 1.91
CA LEU A 68 -15.84 11.12 2.95
C LEU A 68 -15.96 12.63 3.23
N LYS A 69 -15.69 13.53 2.29
CA LYS A 69 -16.17 14.93 2.38
C LYS A 69 -17.45 15.18 1.59
N HIS A 70 -17.86 14.23 0.75
CA HIS A 70 -18.99 14.39 -0.19
C HIS A 70 -19.94 13.19 -0.24
N TRP A 71 -20.01 12.36 0.81
CA TRP A 71 -20.95 11.24 0.82
C TRP A 71 -22.41 11.68 0.91
N GLU A 72 -22.72 12.78 1.60
CA GLU A 72 -24.10 13.26 1.63
C GLU A 72 -24.62 13.57 0.21
N PRO A 73 -23.89 14.27 -0.67
CA PRO A 73 -24.23 14.38 -2.09
C PRO A 73 -24.38 13.02 -2.81
N TYR A 74 -23.42 12.11 -2.67
CA TYR A 74 -23.45 10.81 -3.36
C TYR A 74 -24.60 9.92 -2.86
N GLN A 75 -24.73 9.76 -1.56
CA GLN A 75 -25.81 9.06 -0.86
C GLN A 75 -27.17 9.66 -1.22
N LYS A 76 -27.31 10.99 -1.26
CA LYS A 76 -28.54 11.68 -1.68
C LYS A 76 -28.86 11.42 -3.15
N ALA A 77 -27.86 11.41 -4.02
CA ALA A 77 -28.06 11.13 -5.43
C ALA A 77 -28.41 9.65 -5.68
N ILE A 78 -27.82 8.70 -4.93
CA ILE A 78 -28.26 7.30 -4.91
C ILE A 78 -29.68 7.18 -4.34
N ALA A 79 -30.01 7.87 -3.24
CA ALA A 79 -31.34 7.89 -2.65
C ALA A 79 -32.41 8.38 -3.64
N ASN A 80 -32.07 9.38 -4.47
CA ASN A 80 -32.93 9.94 -5.51
C ASN A 80 -33.16 9.02 -6.72
N LEU A 81 -32.40 7.92 -6.88
CA LEU A 81 -32.69 6.95 -7.92
C LEU A 81 -34.08 6.35 -7.69
N ALA A 82 -34.92 6.31 -8.73
CA ALA A 82 -36.28 5.79 -8.62
C ALA A 82 -36.33 4.31 -8.21
N ASN A 83 -35.28 3.55 -8.52
CA ASN A 83 -35.20 2.14 -8.16
C ASN A 83 -34.86 1.99 -6.66
N PRO A 84 -35.68 1.27 -5.87
CA PRO A 84 -35.38 1.02 -4.46
C PRO A 84 -34.27 -0.03 -4.27
N LYS A 85 -33.99 -0.83 -5.30
CA LYS A 85 -32.95 -1.88 -5.29
C LYS A 85 -31.71 -1.41 -6.03
N ILE A 86 -30.54 -1.81 -5.53
CA ILE A 86 -29.24 -1.53 -6.14
C ILE A 86 -28.33 -2.75 -6.05
N ILE A 87 -27.49 -2.93 -7.06
CA ILE A 87 -26.47 -3.96 -7.07
C ILE A 87 -25.12 -3.34 -6.69
N ILE A 88 -24.38 -4.00 -5.80
CA ILE A 88 -22.97 -3.72 -5.54
C ILE A 88 -22.14 -4.84 -6.17
N TYR A 89 -21.49 -4.55 -7.29
CA TYR A 89 -20.63 -5.49 -8.02
C TYR A 89 -19.22 -5.44 -7.43
N GLY A 90 -18.96 -6.32 -6.46
CA GLY A 90 -17.73 -6.38 -5.69
C GLY A 90 -18.03 -6.60 -4.21
N CYS A 91 -17.55 -7.71 -3.65
CA CYS A 91 -17.82 -8.12 -2.26
C CYS A 91 -16.63 -7.86 -1.31
N GLY A 92 -15.54 -7.28 -1.83
CA GLY A 92 -14.37 -6.92 -1.03
C GLY A 92 -14.65 -5.77 -0.05
N GLN A 93 -13.61 -5.35 0.67
CA GLN A 93 -13.71 -4.31 1.71
C GLN A 93 -14.40 -3.03 1.22
N PHE A 94 -14.11 -2.59 -0.02
CA PHE A 94 -14.74 -1.41 -0.62
C PHE A 94 -16.25 -1.58 -0.85
N GLY A 95 -16.70 -2.74 -1.34
CA GLY A 95 -18.13 -3.02 -1.53
C GLY A 95 -18.89 -3.10 -0.21
N GLN A 96 -18.26 -3.62 0.83
CA GLN A 96 -18.84 -3.66 2.18
C GLN A 96 -18.95 -2.26 2.79
N ALA A 97 -17.99 -1.36 2.53
CA ALA A 97 -18.09 0.05 2.94
C ALA A 97 -19.28 0.75 2.25
N ILE A 98 -19.46 0.57 0.94
CA ILE A 98 -20.61 1.11 0.20
C ILE A 98 -21.93 0.55 0.73
N PHE A 99 -21.97 -0.74 1.07
CA PHE A 99 -23.14 -1.37 1.68
C PHE A 99 -23.52 -0.70 3.00
N HIS A 100 -22.56 -0.47 3.90
CA HIS A 100 -22.82 0.18 5.19
C HIS A 100 -23.41 1.59 5.05
N MET A 101 -23.03 2.32 4.01
CA MET A 101 -23.64 3.62 3.68
C MET A 101 -25.09 3.48 3.20
N LEU A 102 -25.36 2.50 2.34
CA LEU A 102 -26.60 2.43 1.57
C LEU A 102 -27.68 1.57 2.22
N LYS A 103 -27.33 0.68 3.17
CA LYS A 103 -28.23 -0.35 3.71
C LYS A 103 -29.52 0.18 4.35
N ASN A 104 -29.50 1.42 4.83
CA ASN A 104 -30.67 2.07 5.44
C ASN A 104 -31.52 2.86 4.42
N ILE A 105 -31.10 2.97 3.17
CA ILE A 105 -31.76 3.79 2.13
C ILE A 105 -32.09 3.03 0.85
N LYS A 106 -31.44 1.90 0.57
CA LYS A 106 -31.68 1.04 -0.59
C LYS A 106 -31.64 -0.43 -0.18
N GLU A 107 -32.40 -1.26 -0.88
CA GLU A 107 -32.28 -2.71 -0.80
C GLU A 107 -31.10 -3.17 -1.66
N ILE A 108 -30.17 -3.92 -1.08
CA ILE A 108 -28.87 -4.20 -1.70
C ILE A 108 -28.76 -5.68 -2.10
N ILE A 109 -28.23 -5.90 -3.29
CA ILE A 109 -27.83 -7.22 -3.80
C ILE A 109 -26.34 -7.14 -4.13
N PHE A 110 -25.55 -8.08 -3.64
CA PHE A 110 -24.14 -8.16 -4.00
C PHE A 110 -23.93 -9.01 -5.25
N CYS A 111 -22.96 -8.66 -6.08
CA CYS A 111 -22.53 -9.48 -7.21
C CYS A 111 -21.02 -9.76 -7.13
N ALA A 112 -20.62 -11.03 -7.29
CA ALA A 112 -19.21 -11.43 -7.31
C ALA A 112 -18.96 -12.66 -8.18
N GLN A 113 -17.77 -12.72 -8.79
CA GLN A 113 -17.35 -13.78 -9.72
C GLN A 113 -16.92 -15.08 -9.02
N SER A 114 -16.43 -14.99 -7.78
CA SER A 114 -15.91 -16.11 -6.99
C SER A 114 -16.38 -16.02 -5.54
N TYR A 115 -17.65 -16.38 -5.30
CA TYR A 115 -18.21 -16.53 -3.95
C TYR A 115 -18.95 -17.87 -3.88
N LYS A 116 -18.19 -18.97 -3.90
CA LYS A 116 -18.74 -20.33 -3.92
C LYS A 116 -19.20 -20.85 -2.56
N GLU A 117 -19.04 -20.09 -1.46
CA GLU A 117 -19.28 -20.61 -0.11
C GLU A 117 -20.14 -19.72 0.81
N THR A 118 -20.52 -18.50 0.39
CA THR A 118 -21.38 -17.60 1.19
C THR A 118 -22.49 -17.01 0.32
N PRO A 119 -23.73 -17.54 0.41
CA PRO A 119 -24.86 -17.06 -0.40
C PRO A 119 -25.37 -15.68 0.05
N PHE A 120 -24.89 -15.18 1.19
CA PHE A 120 -25.24 -13.90 1.77
C PHE A 120 -24.01 -13.19 2.33
N ILE A 121 -24.00 -11.87 2.25
CA ILE A 121 -23.11 -10.98 3.01
C ILE A 121 -24.01 -10.18 3.96
N GLU A 122 -23.78 -10.35 5.26
CA GLU A 122 -24.78 -10.02 6.29
C GLU A 122 -26.14 -10.65 5.92
N ASP A 123 -27.16 -9.84 5.64
CA ASP A 123 -28.50 -10.28 5.25
C ASP A 123 -28.79 -10.11 3.74
N CYS A 124 -27.79 -9.67 2.95
CA CYS A 124 -27.96 -9.36 1.53
C CYS A 124 -27.56 -10.54 0.63
N PRO A 125 -28.37 -10.90 -0.37
CA PRO A 125 -28.05 -12.01 -1.27
C PRO A 125 -26.84 -11.68 -2.15
N VAL A 126 -26.00 -12.68 -2.38
CA VAL A 126 -24.87 -12.62 -3.32
C VAL A 126 -25.22 -13.39 -4.58
N ILE A 127 -25.20 -12.72 -5.73
CA ILE A 127 -25.51 -13.30 -7.04
C ILE A 127 -24.26 -13.40 -7.91
N SER A 128 -24.32 -14.30 -8.90
CA SER A 128 -23.28 -14.40 -9.93
C SER A 128 -23.45 -13.33 -11.02
N PRO A 129 -22.38 -12.97 -11.75
CA PRO A 129 -22.49 -12.07 -12.90
C PRO A 129 -23.47 -12.57 -13.96
N GLN A 130 -23.56 -13.89 -14.17
CA GLN A 130 -24.52 -14.49 -15.09
C GLN A 130 -25.97 -14.27 -14.64
N GLN A 131 -26.21 -14.40 -13.34
CA GLN A 131 -27.53 -14.16 -12.74
C GLN A 131 -27.90 -12.66 -12.78
N LEU A 132 -26.93 -11.77 -12.54
CA LEU A 132 -27.11 -10.33 -12.73
C LEU A 132 -27.60 -10.02 -14.14
N ILE A 133 -26.90 -10.54 -15.16
CA ILE A 133 -27.24 -10.28 -16.56
C ILE A 133 -28.63 -10.82 -16.92
N LYS A 134 -28.99 -11.99 -16.39
CA LYS A 134 -30.24 -12.66 -16.74
C LYS A 134 -31.46 -12.05 -16.03
N ASP A 135 -31.34 -11.81 -14.73
CA ASP A 135 -32.50 -11.57 -13.87
C ASP A 135 -32.55 -10.11 -13.36
N PHE A 136 -31.45 -9.36 -13.46
CA PHE A 136 -31.31 -8.03 -12.83
C PHE A 136 -30.68 -6.96 -13.72
N SER A 137 -30.68 -7.14 -15.04
CA SER A 137 -30.01 -6.24 -16.01
C SER A 137 -30.51 -4.80 -16.04
N ASN A 138 -31.71 -4.55 -15.52
CA ASN A 138 -32.35 -3.23 -15.44
C ASN A 138 -32.14 -2.52 -14.10
N LEU A 139 -31.46 -3.14 -13.13
CA LEU A 139 -31.16 -2.51 -11.85
C LEU A 139 -29.94 -1.59 -11.96
N PRO A 140 -29.85 -0.51 -11.16
CA PRO A 140 -28.63 0.25 -11.04
C PRO A 140 -27.51 -0.60 -10.41
N ILE A 141 -26.30 -0.51 -10.94
CA ILE A 141 -25.14 -1.33 -10.58
C ILE A 141 -23.99 -0.40 -10.20
N ILE A 142 -23.60 -0.41 -8.93
CA ILE A 142 -22.37 0.22 -8.46
C ILE A 142 -21.22 -0.78 -8.63
N ILE A 143 -20.17 -0.39 -9.35
CA ILE A 143 -18.96 -1.20 -9.41
C ILE A 143 -18.15 -0.93 -8.15
N ALA A 144 -17.90 -1.94 -7.34
CA ALA A 144 -17.20 -1.83 -6.07
C ALA A 144 -15.90 -2.63 -6.10
N SER A 145 -15.09 -2.36 -7.13
CA SER A 145 -13.77 -2.91 -7.30
C SER A 145 -12.85 -1.84 -7.85
N MET A 146 -11.76 -1.55 -7.15
CA MET A 146 -10.71 -0.66 -7.65
C MET A 146 -9.83 -1.36 -8.67
N ASP A 147 -9.65 -2.68 -8.50
CA ASP A 147 -8.72 -3.43 -9.32
C ASP A 147 -9.23 -3.83 -10.70
N TYR A 148 -10.52 -4.06 -10.79
CA TYR A 148 -11.20 -4.59 -11.97
C TYR A 148 -12.31 -3.66 -12.45
N PHE A 149 -12.29 -2.37 -12.07
CA PHE A 149 -13.35 -1.40 -12.35
C PHE A 149 -13.76 -1.40 -13.82
N GLU A 150 -12.81 -1.13 -14.72
CA GLU A 150 -13.04 -1.04 -16.17
C GLU A 150 -13.37 -2.40 -16.78
N ASP A 151 -12.63 -3.47 -16.41
CA ASP A 151 -12.91 -4.85 -16.85
C ASP A 151 -14.36 -5.26 -16.58
N ILE A 152 -14.89 -4.90 -15.40
CA ILE A 152 -16.27 -5.22 -15.02
C ILE A 152 -17.25 -4.40 -15.86
N ILE A 153 -17.00 -3.10 -16.08
CA ILE A 153 -17.85 -2.24 -16.92
C ILE A 153 -17.91 -2.80 -18.35
N ASP A 154 -16.76 -3.06 -18.96
CA ASP A 154 -16.65 -3.63 -20.30
C ASP A 154 -17.36 -4.97 -20.40
N PHE A 155 -17.18 -5.84 -19.40
CA PHE A 155 -17.87 -7.11 -19.32
C PHE A 155 -19.39 -6.91 -19.31
N LEU A 156 -19.93 -6.04 -18.44
CA LEU A 156 -21.36 -5.78 -18.33
C LEU A 156 -21.94 -5.20 -19.63
N ILE A 157 -21.29 -4.20 -20.23
CA ILE A 157 -21.71 -3.60 -21.50
C ILE A 157 -21.67 -4.63 -22.62
N SER A 158 -20.62 -5.45 -22.71
CA SER A 158 -20.51 -6.52 -23.71
C SER A 158 -21.63 -7.58 -23.59
N LYS A 159 -22.27 -7.67 -22.42
CA LYS A 159 -23.39 -8.55 -22.13
C LYS A 159 -24.75 -7.86 -22.25
N GLY A 160 -24.79 -6.62 -22.73
CA GLY A 160 -26.00 -5.88 -23.05
C GLY A 160 -26.59 -5.09 -21.89
N ILE A 161 -25.84 -4.88 -20.80
CA ILE A 161 -26.24 -3.95 -19.74
C ILE A 161 -26.20 -2.53 -20.27
N ASP A 162 -27.28 -1.77 -20.06
CA ASP A 162 -27.30 -0.34 -20.39
C ASP A 162 -26.30 0.40 -19.50
N LYS A 163 -25.38 1.14 -20.12
CA LYS A 163 -24.42 2.00 -19.42
C LYS A 163 -25.08 2.99 -18.45
N ASN A 164 -26.33 3.39 -18.71
CA ASN A 164 -27.09 4.29 -17.84
C ASN A 164 -27.55 3.61 -16.54
N ASN A 165 -27.42 2.29 -16.45
CA ASN A 165 -27.63 1.55 -15.21
C ASN A 165 -26.32 1.33 -14.45
N ILE A 166 -25.16 1.68 -15.03
CA ILE A 166 -23.85 1.53 -14.37
C ILE A 166 -23.50 2.84 -13.67
N ILE A 167 -23.23 2.74 -12.37
CA ILE A 167 -22.95 3.84 -11.47
C ILE A 167 -21.45 3.91 -11.22
N SER A 168 -20.86 5.05 -11.56
CA SER A 168 -19.49 5.38 -11.22
C SER A 168 -19.44 6.06 -9.85
N TYR A 169 -18.46 5.68 -9.05
CA TYR A 169 -18.12 6.36 -7.81
C TYR A 169 -17.13 7.53 -8.01
N PHE A 170 -16.67 7.77 -9.25
CA PHE A 170 -15.69 8.81 -9.60
C PHE A 170 -16.31 10.17 -10.00
N SER A 171 -17.64 10.31 -10.04
CA SER A 171 -18.30 11.46 -10.68
C SER A 171 -19.47 12.03 -9.88
N THR A 172 -19.63 13.36 -9.94
CA THR A 172 -20.80 14.09 -9.40
C THR A 172 -22.08 13.81 -10.19
N ASN A 173 -21.95 13.47 -11.48
CA ASN A 173 -22.97 12.75 -12.24
C ASN A 173 -22.72 11.26 -12.06
N ILE A 174 -23.51 10.62 -11.20
CA ILE A 174 -23.33 9.23 -10.79
C ILE A 174 -23.42 8.23 -11.97
N LEU A 175 -24.13 8.60 -13.03
CA LEU A 175 -24.21 7.83 -14.27
C LEU A 175 -23.04 8.16 -15.18
N ILE A 176 -22.45 7.16 -15.85
CA ILE A 176 -21.35 7.32 -16.79
C ILE A 176 -21.83 8.14 -18.02
N PRO A 177 -21.46 9.43 -18.17
CA PRO A 177 -21.82 10.22 -19.35
C PRO A 177 -20.91 9.85 -20.53
N SER A 178 -21.34 10.10 -21.77
CA SER A 178 -20.45 10.02 -22.94
C SER A 178 -19.22 10.92 -22.74
N LEU A 179 -18.03 10.30 -22.78
CA LEU A 179 -16.73 10.93 -22.52
C LEU A 179 -16.47 12.13 -23.45
N GLN A 180 -16.12 13.28 -22.88
CA GLN A 180 -15.36 14.34 -23.55
C GLN A 180 -14.06 14.55 -22.76
N THR A 181 -12.93 14.43 -23.45
CA THR A 181 -11.56 14.38 -22.94
C THR A 181 -10.87 15.74 -23.00
N VAL A 182 -10.52 16.37 -21.87
CA VAL A 182 -9.54 17.48 -21.86
C VAL A 182 -8.76 17.54 -20.53
N SER A 183 -7.42 17.43 -20.60
CA SER A 183 -6.42 18.23 -19.86
C SER A 183 -5.00 17.60 -19.83
N PHE A 184 -4.80 16.39 -20.35
CA PHE A 184 -3.49 15.72 -20.35
C PHE A 184 -2.59 16.05 -21.58
N GLN A 185 -3.19 16.50 -22.69
CA GLN A 185 -2.51 16.75 -23.97
C GLN A 185 -1.41 17.83 -23.91
N GLU A 186 -1.59 18.87 -23.09
CA GLU A 186 -0.67 20.03 -23.07
C GLU A 186 0.69 19.73 -22.44
N LYS A 187 0.79 18.70 -21.59
CA LYS A 187 2.05 18.29 -20.95
C LYS A 187 2.89 17.36 -21.83
N LEU A 188 2.25 16.48 -22.61
CA LEU A 188 2.94 15.52 -23.48
C LEU A 188 3.56 16.19 -24.72
N ALA A 189 2.88 17.18 -25.30
CA ALA A 189 3.35 17.85 -26.53
C ALA A 189 4.71 18.57 -26.41
N LYS A 190 5.19 18.79 -25.18
CA LYS A 190 6.45 19.52 -24.92
C LYS A 190 7.70 18.64 -24.89
N TYR A 191 7.56 17.31 -24.94
CA TYR A 191 8.64 16.37 -24.60
C TYR A 191 8.97 15.28 -25.63
N ILE A 192 8.42 15.30 -26.86
CA ILE A 192 8.49 14.10 -27.73
C ILE A 192 9.16 14.36 -29.08
N ASP A 193 10.25 13.61 -29.30
CA ASP A 193 10.75 13.12 -30.61
C ASP A 193 10.33 11.63 -30.71
N PRO A 194 10.01 11.06 -31.89
CA PRO A 194 8.86 10.19 -32.04
C PRO A 194 9.22 8.70 -31.92
N PHE A 195 8.97 8.07 -30.78
CA PHE A 195 8.64 6.65 -30.71
C PHE A 195 8.07 6.37 -29.31
N ILE A 196 6.83 5.88 -29.22
CA ILE A 196 6.17 5.54 -27.95
C ILE A 196 6.00 4.02 -27.90
N ILE A 197 6.49 3.40 -26.84
CA ILE A 197 6.45 1.96 -26.61
C ILE A 197 5.83 1.70 -25.24
N ILE A 198 4.67 1.03 -25.23
CA ILE A 198 3.92 0.70 -24.02
C ILE A 198 4.13 -0.78 -23.69
N TYR A 199 4.68 -1.03 -22.51
CA TYR A 199 4.94 -2.38 -22.01
C TYR A 199 3.81 -2.86 -21.08
N ASN A 200 3.42 -4.14 -21.18
CA ASN A 200 2.34 -4.77 -20.40
C ASN A 200 0.94 -4.18 -20.66
N TYR A 201 0.57 -4.05 -21.94
CA TYR A 201 -0.84 -3.83 -22.29
C TYR A 201 -1.70 -5.00 -21.78
N THR A 202 -2.42 -4.79 -20.69
CA THR A 202 -3.64 -5.54 -20.42
C THR A 202 -4.80 -4.73 -20.98
N LYS A 203 -5.93 -5.39 -21.28
CA LYS A 203 -7.13 -4.74 -21.83
C LYS A 203 -7.62 -3.52 -21.01
N ASN A 204 -7.12 -3.36 -19.77
CA ASN A 204 -7.34 -2.26 -18.83
C ASN A 204 -6.52 -0.97 -19.05
N GLY A 205 -5.77 -0.83 -20.14
CA GLY A 205 -4.93 0.35 -20.43
C GLY A 205 -5.62 1.48 -21.22
N SER A 206 -6.95 1.55 -21.24
CA SER A 206 -7.71 2.44 -22.14
C SER A 206 -7.54 3.93 -21.87
N LEU A 207 -7.35 4.33 -20.60
CA LEU A 207 -7.20 5.75 -20.22
C LEU A 207 -5.98 6.42 -20.85
N ILE A 208 -4.88 5.69 -21.07
CA ILE A 208 -3.69 6.24 -21.72
C ILE A 208 -3.91 6.34 -23.24
N PHE A 209 -4.73 5.45 -23.81
CA PHE A 209 -4.94 5.35 -25.24
C PHE A 209 -5.82 6.48 -25.80
N GLU A 210 -6.89 6.91 -25.12
CA GLU A 210 -7.68 8.09 -25.57
C GLU A 210 -6.83 9.37 -25.68
N TYR A 211 -5.73 9.46 -24.92
CA TYR A 211 -4.78 10.56 -25.01
C TYR A 211 -3.66 10.33 -26.04
N ILE A 212 -3.32 9.08 -26.36
CA ILE A 212 -2.31 8.69 -27.37
C ILE A 212 -2.89 8.64 -28.78
N GLU A 213 -4.18 8.31 -28.95
CA GLU A 213 -4.84 8.23 -30.26
C GLU A 213 -4.83 9.57 -31.02
N ASN A 214 -4.61 10.68 -30.30
CA ASN A 214 -4.44 12.03 -30.83
C ASN A 214 -2.97 12.42 -31.10
N ILE A 215 -2.01 11.52 -30.89
CA ILE A 215 -0.59 11.75 -31.15
C ILE A 215 -0.23 11.10 -32.50
N ASP A 216 0.12 11.93 -33.49
CA ASP A 216 0.44 11.54 -34.87
C ASP A 216 1.85 10.92 -35.01
N THR A 217 2.22 9.99 -34.13
CA THR A 217 3.55 9.36 -34.10
C THR A 217 3.48 7.84 -34.20
N ASP A 218 4.50 7.23 -34.84
CA ASP A 218 4.68 5.78 -34.94
C ASP A 218 4.74 5.14 -33.53
N THR A 219 3.64 4.49 -33.13
CA THR A 219 3.45 3.88 -31.81
C THR A 219 3.38 2.36 -31.95
N CYS A 220 4.10 1.61 -31.11
CA CYS A 220 4.12 0.15 -31.13
C CYS A 220 3.90 -0.45 -29.73
N PHE A 221 3.26 -1.63 -29.66
CA PHE A 221 2.85 -2.27 -28.40
C PHE A 221 3.64 -3.56 -28.14
N ILE A 222 4.10 -3.75 -26.89
CA ILE A 222 4.83 -4.94 -26.47
C ILE A 222 4.01 -5.73 -25.44
N ASN A 223 3.83 -7.04 -25.69
CA ASN A 223 3.11 -7.93 -24.79
C ASN A 223 3.76 -9.33 -24.74
N ASN A 224 4.03 -9.85 -23.54
CA ASN A 224 4.63 -11.18 -23.34
C ASN A 224 3.60 -12.32 -23.21
N ARG A 225 2.30 -12.02 -23.22
CA ARG A 225 1.22 -13.01 -22.98
C ARG A 225 0.38 -13.36 -24.21
N PHE A 226 0.60 -12.73 -25.37
CA PHE A 226 -0.12 -13.04 -26.62
C PHE A 226 0.84 -13.34 -27.77
N GLU A 227 0.43 -14.21 -28.70
CA GLU A 227 1.10 -14.41 -29.99
C GLU A 227 0.99 -13.13 -30.84
N ILE A 228 2.00 -12.92 -31.70
CA ILE A 228 2.17 -11.79 -32.62
C ILE A 228 0.86 -11.46 -33.35
N GLY A 229 0.49 -10.18 -33.42
CA GLY A 229 -0.79 -9.74 -34.02
C GLY A 229 -0.90 -8.22 -34.18
N SER A 230 -2.12 -7.72 -34.34
CA SER A 230 -2.40 -6.27 -34.33
C SER A 230 -3.59 -5.97 -33.41
N ILE A 231 -3.52 -4.85 -32.70
CA ILE A 231 -4.63 -4.28 -31.94
C ILE A 231 -4.94 -2.91 -32.55
N PHE A 232 -6.21 -2.69 -32.93
CA PHE A 232 -6.70 -1.45 -33.54
C PHE A 232 -5.85 -0.93 -34.73
N GLY A 233 -5.31 -1.84 -35.55
CA GLY A 233 -4.52 -1.50 -36.74
C GLY A 233 -3.05 -1.15 -36.48
N LYS A 234 -2.57 -1.28 -35.24
CA LYS A 234 -1.16 -1.12 -34.87
C LYS A 234 -0.54 -2.48 -34.49
N ASN A 235 0.72 -2.68 -34.87
CA ASN A 235 1.41 -3.95 -34.68
C ASN A 235 1.74 -4.21 -33.21
N ILE A 236 1.55 -5.46 -32.78
CA ILE A 236 2.06 -5.99 -31.50
C ILE A 236 3.28 -6.83 -31.82
N MET A 237 4.39 -6.52 -31.15
CA MET A 237 5.64 -7.27 -31.28
C MET A 237 6.00 -8.00 -29.99
N SER A 238 6.75 -9.08 -30.14
CA SER A 238 7.34 -9.77 -29.00
C SER A 238 8.43 -8.92 -28.37
N SER A 239 8.71 -9.13 -27.08
CA SER A 239 9.84 -8.47 -26.40
C SER A 239 11.19 -8.76 -27.08
N LYS A 240 11.32 -9.85 -27.83
CA LYS A 240 12.55 -10.20 -28.55
C LYS A 240 12.72 -9.35 -29.81
N ASP A 241 11.68 -9.25 -30.64
CA ASP A 241 11.73 -8.45 -31.87
C ASP A 241 11.94 -6.97 -31.55
N PHE A 242 11.34 -6.48 -30.46
CA PHE A 242 11.56 -5.11 -29.97
C PHE A 242 13.05 -4.79 -29.76
N LEU A 243 13.79 -5.69 -29.12
CA LEU A 243 15.21 -5.50 -28.80
C LEU A 243 16.10 -5.39 -30.03
N ASP A 244 15.74 -6.12 -31.08
CA ASP A 244 16.49 -6.16 -32.34
C ASP A 244 16.32 -4.86 -33.16
N TYR A 245 15.21 -4.14 -32.98
CA TYR A 245 14.87 -2.97 -33.81
C TYR A 245 14.89 -1.60 -33.09
N TYR A 246 14.68 -1.52 -31.77
CA TYR A 246 14.33 -0.24 -31.09
C TYR A 246 15.12 0.08 -29.81
N SER A 247 16.23 -0.58 -29.55
CA SER A 247 17.05 -0.46 -28.32
C SER A 247 17.48 0.97 -27.92
N ASN A 248 17.43 1.93 -28.83
CA ASN A 248 17.83 3.33 -28.60
C ASN A 248 16.65 4.34 -28.48
N SER A 249 15.40 3.90 -28.46
CA SER A 249 14.21 4.79 -28.46
C SER A 249 13.74 5.20 -27.06
N SER A 250 12.90 6.25 -26.98
CA SER A 250 12.18 6.64 -25.77
C SER A 250 11.05 5.65 -25.43
N ILE A 251 10.84 5.28 -24.16
CA ILE A 251 9.93 4.22 -23.71
C ILE A 251 9.00 4.76 -22.61
N ILE A 252 7.69 4.50 -22.69
CA ILE A 252 6.74 4.90 -21.63
C ILE A 252 6.21 3.64 -20.95
N LEU A 253 6.53 3.44 -19.67
CA LEU A 253 6.07 2.31 -18.89
C LEU A 253 4.80 2.69 -18.12
N SER A 254 3.68 2.06 -18.49
CA SER A 254 2.45 2.08 -17.72
C SER A 254 2.27 0.72 -17.04
N LEU A 255 2.52 0.65 -15.73
CA LEU A 255 2.47 -0.60 -14.97
C LEU A 255 1.50 -0.47 -13.80
N LYS A 256 0.81 -1.56 -13.45
CA LYS A 256 -0.06 -1.67 -12.27
C LYS A 256 0.66 -2.49 -11.18
N GLU A 257 0.34 -2.19 -9.92
CA GLU A 257 0.97 -2.59 -8.66
C GLU A 257 1.66 -3.97 -8.49
N PHE A 258 2.79 -3.87 -7.75
CA PHE A 258 3.39 -4.71 -6.71
C PHE A 258 4.15 -6.01 -7.00
N ALA A 259 4.16 -6.60 -8.21
CA ALA A 259 4.96 -7.82 -8.41
C ALA A 259 5.56 -8.04 -9.81
N MET A 260 5.05 -7.42 -10.86
CA MET A 260 5.53 -7.65 -12.23
C MET A 260 6.55 -6.62 -12.74
N ASP A 261 6.85 -5.60 -11.93
CA ASP A 261 7.72 -4.49 -12.33
C ASP A 261 9.20 -4.88 -12.38
N PHE A 262 9.63 -5.80 -11.50
CA PHE A 262 11.05 -6.12 -11.32
C PHE A 262 11.65 -7.05 -12.38
N LEU A 263 10.93 -8.11 -12.77
CA LEU A 263 11.34 -9.00 -13.87
C LEU A 263 11.48 -8.24 -15.20
N LEU A 264 10.66 -7.22 -15.40
CA LEU A 264 10.70 -6.36 -16.57
C LEU A 264 11.90 -5.41 -16.53
N ILE A 265 12.12 -4.73 -15.41
CA ILE A 265 13.27 -3.84 -15.24
C ILE A 265 14.58 -4.63 -15.41
N ASP A 266 14.66 -5.84 -14.86
CA ASP A 266 15.80 -6.74 -15.05
C ASP A 266 15.96 -7.20 -16.50
N PHE A 267 14.85 -7.52 -17.19
CA PHE A 267 14.87 -7.84 -18.62
C PHE A 267 15.36 -6.66 -19.48
N LEU A 268 14.91 -5.43 -19.23
CA LEU A 268 15.31 -4.25 -19.98
C LEU A 268 16.78 -3.87 -19.73
N ARG A 269 17.25 -4.05 -18.48
CA ARG A 269 18.66 -3.83 -18.09
C ARG A 269 19.60 -4.89 -18.66
N PHE A 270 19.20 -6.16 -18.65
CA PHE A 270 19.97 -7.25 -19.25
C PHE A 270 20.25 -7.01 -20.74
N ASN A 271 19.33 -6.31 -21.41
CA ASN A 271 19.45 -5.94 -22.81
C ASN A 271 19.98 -4.50 -23.06
N GLN A 272 20.59 -3.87 -22.05
CA GLN A 272 21.32 -2.59 -22.15
C GLN A 272 20.50 -1.38 -22.63
N ILE A 273 19.19 -1.35 -22.35
CA ILE A 273 18.33 -0.21 -22.69
C ILE A 273 18.62 0.97 -21.75
N ASN A 274 18.71 2.19 -22.30
CA ASN A 274 18.98 3.40 -21.52
C ASN A 274 17.78 3.79 -20.65
N MET A 275 17.96 3.80 -19.32
CA MET A 275 16.89 4.06 -18.35
C MET A 275 16.38 5.51 -18.36
N HIS A 276 17.14 6.48 -18.88
CA HIS A 276 16.70 7.88 -18.99
C HIS A 276 15.52 8.09 -19.96
N ASN A 277 15.27 7.09 -20.78
CA ASN A 277 14.21 7.09 -21.77
C ASN A 277 12.88 6.58 -21.20
N ILE A 278 12.80 6.21 -19.92
CA ILE A 278 11.65 5.55 -19.30
C ILE A 278 10.79 6.53 -18.47
N LEU A 279 9.52 6.72 -18.86
CA LEU A 279 8.52 7.50 -18.09
C LEU A 279 7.57 6.56 -17.33
N TYR A 280 7.45 6.74 -16.00
CA TYR A 280 6.53 5.97 -15.13
C TYR A 280 5.19 6.71 -14.97
N TYR A 281 4.06 6.03 -15.19
CA TYR A 281 2.71 6.65 -15.13
C TYR A 281 2.01 6.60 -13.74
N PHE A 282 2.60 5.98 -12.70
CA PHE A 282 2.04 6.02 -11.35
C PHE A 282 2.87 6.92 -10.42
N ASP A 283 2.25 7.97 -9.89
CA ASP A 283 2.82 8.83 -8.84
C ASP A 283 2.78 8.10 -7.48
N PHE A 284 3.55 7.01 -7.35
CA PHE A 284 3.87 6.37 -6.06
C PHE A 284 4.53 7.36 -5.08
N GLN A 285 5.02 8.50 -5.57
CA GLN A 285 5.76 9.47 -4.76
C GLN A 285 4.85 10.26 -3.81
N LYS A 286 3.53 10.31 -4.01
CA LYS A 286 2.63 10.96 -3.04
C LYS A 286 2.19 10.04 -1.91
N VAL A 287 1.97 8.77 -2.22
CA VAL A 287 1.47 7.73 -1.33
C VAL A 287 2.35 7.56 -0.08
N GLN A 288 3.65 7.39 -0.28
CA GLN A 288 4.58 7.15 0.83
C GLN A 288 5.18 8.43 1.44
N LYS A 289 4.74 9.63 1.02
CA LYS A 289 5.35 10.88 1.50
C LYS A 289 5.10 11.15 2.98
N ALA A 290 4.07 10.60 3.62
CA ALA A 290 3.77 10.89 5.02
C ALA A 290 4.06 9.74 5.98
N GLN A 291 3.83 8.49 5.56
CA GLN A 291 4.02 7.34 6.43
C GLN A 291 5.48 7.25 6.90
N TYR A 292 5.67 7.06 8.21
CA TYR A 292 6.96 7.14 8.93
C TYR A 292 7.60 8.54 9.00
N PHE A 293 7.17 9.51 8.19
CA PHE A 293 7.82 10.81 8.05
C PHE A 293 6.84 12.00 8.18
N ASP A 294 5.89 11.90 9.12
CA ASP A 294 4.93 12.97 9.42
C ASP A 294 5.68 14.25 9.80
N GLU A 295 5.55 15.29 8.97
CA GLU A 295 6.35 16.50 9.07
C GLU A 295 6.02 17.35 10.30
N ASN A 296 4.88 17.09 10.97
CA ASN A 296 4.52 17.76 12.21
C ASN A 296 5.10 17.06 13.46
N ILE A 297 5.61 15.84 13.31
CA ILE A 297 6.13 15.03 14.43
C ILE A 297 7.62 14.75 14.25
N ILE A 298 8.03 14.36 13.04
CA ILE A 298 9.39 13.95 12.71
C ILE A 298 10.11 15.11 12.03
N HIS A 299 11.12 15.63 12.73
CA HIS A 299 12.03 16.63 12.20
C HIS A 299 13.42 16.03 12.04
N PHE A 300 13.97 16.13 10.83
CA PHE A 300 15.31 15.65 10.52
C PHE A 300 16.37 16.68 10.86
N ASN A 301 17.58 16.19 11.16
CA ASN A 301 18.79 17.00 11.18
C ASN A 301 19.77 16.52 10.08
N ASN A 302 20.79 17.30 9.77
CA ASN A 302 21.73 16.99 8.68
C ASN A 302 22.66 15.78 8.97
N ASN A 303 22.63 15.23 10.17
CA ASN A 303 23.43 14.09 10.61
C ASN A 303 22.56 12.89 11.01
N GLU A 304 21.35 12.75 10.46
CA GLU A 304 20.48 11.62 10.77
C GLU A 304 21.17 10.28 10.44
N VAL A 305 21.03 9.33 11.37
CA VAL A 305 21.34 7.93 11.21
C VAL A 305 20.02 7.18 11.24
N PHE A 306 19.55 6.80 10.06
CA PHE A 306 18.25 6.15 9.87
C PHE A 306 18.40 4.64 9.88
N VAL A 307 17.55 3.96 10.64
CA VAL A 307 17.46 2.51 10.69
C VAL A 307 16.10 2.08 10.14
N ASP A 308 16.10 1.36 9.03
CA ASP A 308 14.90 0.79 8.39
C ASP A 308 14.84 -0.71 8.69
N VAL A 309 13.91 -1.11 9.56
CA VAL A 309 13.71 -2.51 9.94
C VAL A 309 12.45 -3.04 9.25
N GLY A 310 12.60 -4.13 8.49
CA GLY A 310 11.57 -4.64 7.60
C GLY A 310 11.51 -3.82 6.33
N VAL A 311 12.54 -4.00 5.49
CA VAL A 311 12.83 -3.10 4.38
C VAL A 311 12.00 -3.43 3.15
N LEU A 312 11.68 -4.71 2.95
CA LEU A 312 10.94 -5.27 1.82
C LEU A 312 11.58 -5.02 0.45
N ASN A 313 11.63 -3.76 0.02
CA ASN A 313 12.16 -3.30 -1.27
C ASN A 313 12.98 -2.00 -1.19
N GLY A 314 13.14 -1.38 -0.01
CA GLY A 314 14.01 -0.21 0.17
C GLY A 314 13.38 1.14 -0.21
N ILE A 315 12.12 1.18 -0.61
CA ILE A 315 11.48 2.44 -1.04
C ILE A 315 11.35 3.43 0.13
N THR A 316 11.03 2.97 1.34
CA THR A 316 11.00 3.80 2.56
C THR A 316 12.34 4.52 2.79
N SER A 317 13.45 3.80 2.62
CA SER A 317 14.80 4.37 2.74
C SER A 317 15.14 5.38 1.64
N ILE A 318 14.63 5.20 0.42
CA ILE A 318 14.75 6.20 -0.65
C ILE A 318 14.00 7.48 -0.28
N ILE A 319 12.79 7.36 0.27
CA ILE A 319 11.97 8.50 0.67
C ILE A 319 12.61 9.26 1.81
N PHE A 320 13.15 8.54 2.81
CA PHE A 320 13.96 9.15 3.85
C PHE A 320 15.10 9.98 3.25
N ALA A 321 15.89 9.38 2.34
CA ALA A 321 17.00 10.07 1.70
C ALA A 321 16.54 11.32 0.93
N GLN A 322 15.42 11.24 0.20
CA GLN A 322 14.83 12.38 -0.51
C GLN A 322 14.39 13.49 0.44
N LYS A 323 13.67 13.17 1.52
CA LYS A 323 13.21 14.15 2.50
C LYS A 323 14.35 14.78 3.30
N ALA A 324 15.42 14.03 3.53
CA ALA A 324 16.66 14.54 4.11
C ALA A 324 17.48 15.37 3.09
N ASN A 325 16.97 15.63 1.88
CA ASN A 325 17.69 16.27 0.78
C ASN A 325 19.03 15.58 0.44
N TYR A 326 19.09 14.27 0.64
CA TYR A 326 20.29 13.44 0.54
C TYR A 326 21.42 13.85 1.51
N ILE A 327 21.09 14.61 2.55
CA ILE A 327 22.01 15.05 3.61
C ILE A 327 21.68 14.27 4.88
N TYR A 328 22.36 13.14 5.06
CA TYR A 328 22.27 12.27 6.23
C TYR A 328 23.63 11.62 6.49
N LYS A 329 23.82 11.10 7.70
CA LYS A 329 25.08 10.47 8.10
C LYS A 329 25.18 9.04 7.59
N LYS A 330 24.14 8.23 7.83
CA LYS A 330 24.15 6.81 7.49
C LYS A 330 22.72 6.24 7.43
N ILE A 331 22.50 5.24 6.58
CA ILE A 331 21.29 4.39 6.58
C ILE A 331 21.69 2.94 6.93
N TYR A 332 20.96 2.30 7.84
CA TYR A 332 21.12 0.88 8.16
C TYR A 332 19.81 0.16 7.84
N LEU A 333 19.89 -0.91 7.06
CA LEU A 333 18.73 -1.64 6.54
C LEU A 333 18.74 -3.08 7.05
N PHE A 334 17.61 -3.57 7.55
CA PHE A 334 17.46 -4.94 8.07
C PHE A 334 16.34 -5.69 7.36
N GLU A 335 16.71 -6.74 6.61
CA GLU A 335 15.77 -7.57 5.86
C GLU A 335 16.28 -9.03 5.88
N PRO A 336 15.62 -9.94 6.60
CA PRO A 336 16.07 -11.33 6.69
C PRO A 336 15.83 -12.15 5.41
N ALA A 337 14.87 -11.76 4.56
CA ALA A 337 14.59 -12.49 3.34
C ALA A 337 15.62 -12.12 2.26
N THR A 338 16.54 -13.04 1.96
CA THR A 338 17.62 -12.86 0.97
C THR A 338 17.15 -12.28 -0.37
N GLN A 339 15.97 -12.70 -0.86
CA GLN A 339 15.41 -12.16 -2.11
C GLN A 339 15.06 -10.67 -1.98
N SER A 340 14.35 -10.29 -0.92
CA SER A 340 13.98 -8.91 -0.59
C SER A 340 15.22 -8.03 -0.34
N ALA A 341 16.24 -8.57 0.33
CA ALA A 341 17.51 -7.88 0.54
C ALA A 341 18.24 -7.60 -0.79
N ASN A 342 18.31 -8.59 -1.69
CA ASN A 342 18.91 -8.39 -3.02
C ASN A 342 18.15 -7.35 -3.85
N ILE A 343 16.81 -7.40 -3.83
CA ILE A 343 15.95 -6.40 -4.50
C ILE A 343 16.22 -5.00 -3.94
N THR A 344 16.27 -4.87 -2.61
CA THR A 344 16.59 -3.63 -1.92
C THR A 344 17.94 -3.05 -2.39
N GLN A 345 18.99 -3.86 -2.43
CA GLN A 345 20.32 -3.43 -2.89
C GLN A 345 20.26 -2.86 -4.32
N LEU A 346 19.65 -3.59 -5.25
CA LEU A 346 19.51 -3.17 -6.66
C LEU A 346 18.70 -1.86 -6.79
N ILE A 347 17.66 -1.70 -5.98
CA ILE A 347 16.83 -0.49 -5.96
C ILE A 347 17.63 0.69 -5.42
N LEU A 348 18.28 0.57 -4.26
CA LEU A 348 19.09 1.64 -3.67
C LEU A 348 20.22 2.09 -4.62
N ASP A 349 20.88 1.14 -5.29
CA ASP A 349 21.92 1.43 -6.28
C ASP A 349 21.35 2.23 -7.47
N SER A 350 20.16 1.86 -7.95
CA SER A 350 19.51 2.55 -9.08
C SER A 350 19.05 3.97 -8.76
N TYR A 351 18.71 4.25 -7.49
CA TYR A 351 18.40 5.58 -6.99
C TYR A 351 19.65 6.33 -6.51
N ASN A 352 20.84 5.75 -6.71
CA ASN A 352 22.12 6.31 -6.32
C ASN A 352 22.18 6.68 -4.82
N ILE A 353 21.49 5.91 -3.97
CA ILE A 353 21.53 6.08 -2.51
C ILE A 353 22.96 5.77 -2.03
N LYS A 354 23.47 6.56 -1.08
CA LYS A 354 24.85 6.47 -0.59
C LYS A 354 24.85 6.20 0.90
N ASN A 355 26.03 5.87 1.42
CA ASN A 355 26.25 5.75 2.87
C ASN A 355 25.24 4.85 3.57
N PHE A 356 24.93 3.69 2.98
CA PHE A 356 24.07 2.69 3.61
C PHE A 356 24.85 1.40 3.95
N GLU A 357 24.27 0.55 4.79
CA GLU A 357 24.72 -0.82 5.08
C GLU A 357 23.48 -1.68 5.23
N LEU A 358 23.40 -2.75 4.43
CA LEU A 358 22.27 -3.68 4.40
C LEU A 358 22.65 -4.98 5.10
N PHE A 359 21.84 -5.39 6.08
CA PHE A 359 21.99 -6.64 6.81
C PHE A 359 20.92 -7.63 6.41
N ASN A 360 21.36 -8.80 5.97
CA ASN A 360 20.47 -9.92 5.67
C ASN A 360 20.16 -10.75 6.93
N ILE A 361 19.64 -10.09 7.97
CA ILE A 361 19.25 -10.68 9.26
C ILE A 361 17.96 -10.05 9.76
N GLY A 362 17.24 -10.76 10.64
CA GLY A 362 16.13 -10.19 11.40
C GLY A 362 16.61 -9.50 12.67
N LEU A 363 15.80 -8.59 13.22
CA LEU A 363 16.02 -8.04 14.56
C LEU A 363 15.10 -8.71 15.58
N TRP A 364 15.66 -9.02 16.73
CA TRP A 364 14.98 -9.77 17.79
C TRP A 364 15.49 -9.35 19.18
N ASN A 365 15.01 -10.01 20.23
CA ASN A 365 15.37 -9.70 21.62
C ASN A 365 16.71 -10.34 22.07
N LYS A 366 17.27 -11.24 21.26
CA LYS A 366 18.58 -11.87 21.47
C LYS A 366 19.14 -12.35 20.13
N LYS A 367 20.45 -12.60 20.09
CA LYS A 367 21.07 -13.30 18.97
C LYS A 367 20.62 -14.75 18.94
N ASP A 368 20.07 -15.19 17.82
CA ASP A 368 19.54 -16.54 17.65
C ASP A 368 19.41 -16.92 16.17
N ILE A 369 18.95 -18.14 15.91
CA ILE A 369 18.47 -18.60 14.59
C ILE A 369 17.02 -19.00 14.75
N LEU A 370 16.12 -18.37 13.97
CA LEU A 370 14.68 -18.57 14.10
C LEU A 370 14.07 -19.10 12.79
N GLN A 371 12.97 -19.83 12.93
CA GLN A 371 12.13 -20.20 11.80
C GLN A 371 11.36 -18.98 11.28
N PHE A 372 11.17 -18.91 9.97
CA PHE A 372 10.65 -17.76 9.26
C PHE A 372 9.78 -18.22 8.10
N GLN A 373 8.59 -17.63 7.98
CA GLN A 373 7.64 -17.92 6.92
C GLN A 373 7.89 -17.00 5.72
N ILE A 374 8.08 -17.59 4.55
CA ILE A 374 8.05 -16.87 3.27
C ILE A 374 6.65 -16.98 2.69
N CYS A 375 6.00 -15.84 2.47
CA CYS A 375 4.66 -15.74 1.94
C CYS A 375 4.67 -15.39 0.45
N ASN A 376 3.59 -15.69 -0.26
CA ASN A 376 3.42 -15.26 -1.66
C ASN A 376 3.41 -13.73 -1.79
N ASN A 377 2.91 -13.04 -0.77
CA ASN A 377 3.10 -11.60 -0.60
C ASN A 377 4.32 -11.39 0.29
N ALA A 378 5.41 -10.84 -0.27
CA ALA A 378 6.65 -10.61 0.46
C ALA A 378 6.49 -9.65 1.64
N GLY A 379 5.49 -8.76 1.60
CA GLY A 379 5.15 -7.89 2.74
C GLY A 379 4.65 -8.66 3.97
N ALA A 380 4.20 -9.91 3.82
CA ALA A 380 3.66 -10.72 4.92
C ALA A 380 4.67 -11.75 5.46
N ASN A 381 5.97 -11.63 5.12
CA ASN A 381 7.01 -12.51 5.63
C ASN A 381 7.26 -12.24 7.12
N HIS A 382 7.26 -13.29 7.96
CA HIS A 382 7.31 -13.11 9.41
C HIS A 382 7.99 -14.28 10.13
N ILE A 383 8.41 -14.05 11.37
CA ILE A 383 8.92 -15.11 12.24
C ILE A 383 7.77 -16.02 12.64
N ASP A 384 7.87 -17.30 12.29
CA ASP A 384 6.91 -18.34 12.66
C ASP A 384 7.68 -19.63 12.94
N SER A 385 7.38 -20.28 14.07
CA SER A 385 7.90 -21.60 14.42
C SER A 385 7.59 -22.71 13.41
N SER A 386 6.53 -22.58 12.62
CA SER A 386 6.20 -23.47 11.49
C SER A 386 6.76 -23.02 10.14
N GLY A 387 7.59 -21.97 10.12
CA GLY A 387 8.12 -21.37 8.90
C GLY A 387 8.93 -22.33 8.03
N ASP A 388 8.93 -22.05 6.73
CA ASP A 388 9.59 -22.86 5.70
C ASP A 388 11.12 -22.70 5.66
N VAL A 389 11.64 -21.59 6.19
CA VAL A 389 13.08 -21.26 6.16
C VAL A 389 13.60 -20.84 7.54
N VAL A 390 14.91 -20.87 7.71
CA VAL A 390 15.59 -20.35 8.90
C VAL A 390 16.36 -19.07 8.57
N ILE A 391 16.36 -18.13 9.50
CA ILE A 391 17.06 -16.85 9.38
C ILE A 391 17.92 -16.60 10.62
N ASP A 392 19.04 -15.89 10.42
CA ASP A 392 19.80 -15.33 11.52
C ASP A 392 19.06 -14.10 12.08
N VAL A 393 19.04 -13.98 13.42
CA VAL A 393 18.56 -12.78 14.10
C VAL A 393 19.58 -12.24 15.10
N ASP A 394 19.60 -10.93 15.30
CA ASP A 394 20.43 -10.29 16.33
C ASP A 394 19.68 -9.11 16.99
N THR A 395 20.31 -8.48 17.98
CA THR A 395 19.74 -7.37 18.75
C THR A 395 20.27 -6.03 18.25
N LEU A 396 19.44 -4.99 18.34
CA LEU A 396 19.88 -3.60 18.10
C LEU A 396 21.08 -3.24 18.98
N ASP A 397 21.05 -3.59 20.26
CA ASP A 397 22.12 -3.31 21.20
C ASP A 397 23.42 -4.01 20.80
N ASN A 398 23.38 -5.26 20.34
CA ASN A 398 24.59 -5.92 19.83
C ASN A 398 25.16 -5.23 18.60
N ILE A 399 24.30 -4.77 17.68
CA ILE A 399 24.72 -4.20 16.41
C ILE A 399 25.31 -2.79 16.56
N PHE A 400 24.77 -1.99 17.49
CA PHE A 400 25.13 -0.57 17.63
C PHE A 400 25.90 -0.24 18.92
N ILE A 401 25.73 -1.01 20.00
CA ILE A 401 26.30 -0.71 21.32
C ILE A 401 27.42 -1.68 21.70
N ASN A 402 27.17 -2.99 21.59
CA ASN A 402 28.08 -4.03 22.12
C ASN A 402 29.02 -4.61 21.07
N THR A 403 29.00 -4.10 19.83
CA THR A 403 29.86 -4.58 18.75
C THR A 403 31.29 -4.03 18.87
N SER A 404 32.27 -4.81 18.42
CA SER A 404 33.65 -4.34 18.22
C SER A 404 33.78 -3.41 17.01
N THR A 405 32.86 -3.48 16.05
CA THR A 405 32.87 -2.66 14.84
C THR A 405 32.13 -1.36 15.12
N HIS A 406 32.84 -0.22 15.10
CA HIS A 406 32.19 1.06 15.35
C HIS A 406 31.15 1.38 14.26
N ARG A 407 29.89 1.53 14.68
CA ARG A 407 28.77 1.99 13.84
C ARG A 407 28.24 3.31 14.36
N GLU A 408 27.64 4.06 13.45
CA GLU A 408 26.98 5.31 13.80
C GLU A 408 25.74 5.01 14.65
N ILE A 409 25.57 5.75 15.75
CA ILE A 409 24.46 5.53 16.65
C ILE A 409 23.16 6.01 16.00
N PRO A 410 22.10 5.17 15.94
CA PRO A 410 20.81 5.54 15.38
C PRO A 410 20.21 6.79 16.03
N THR A 411 19.69 7.69 15.20
CA THR A 411 18.92 8.87 15.63
C THR A 411 17.45 8.78 15.23
N PHE A 412 17.12 7.83 14.36
CA PHE A 412 15.76 7.52 13.93
C PHE A 412 15.63 6.05 13.52
N ILE A 413 14.68 5.34 14.11
CA ILE A 413 14.40 3.92 13.83
C ILE A 413 12.96 3.77 13.37
N LYS A 414 12.76 3.17 12.20
CA LYS A 414 11.46 2.70 11.70
C LYS A 414 11.39 1.18 11.85
N MET A 415 10.24 0.66 12.28
CA MET A 415 9.99 -0.79 12.34
C MET A 415 8.62 -1.14 11.76
N ASP A 416 8.63 -2.10 10.84
CA ASP A 416 7.46 -2.71 10.22
C ASP A 416 7.83 -4.16 9.91
N ILE A 417 7.65 -5.06 10.89
CA ILE A 417 8.23 -6.41 10.88
C ILE A 417 7.23 -7.48 11.32
N GLU A 418 5.98 -7.32 10.89
CA GLU A 418 4.95 -8.36 10.93
C GLU A 418 4.79 -9.01 12.32
N GLY A 419 4.81 -8.19 13.38
CA GLY A 419 4.55 -8.61 14.76
C GLY A 419 5.80 -8.90 15.61
N ALA A 420 7.01 -8.71 15.07
CA ALA A 420 8.26 -8.84 15.82
C ALA A 420 8.71 -7.54 16.53
N GLU A 421 7.95 -6.45 16.44
CA GLU A 421 8.33 -5.10 16.87
C GLU A 421 8.73 -5.04 18.34
N LEU A 422 7.91 -5.58 19.25
CA LEU A 422 8.21 -5.56 20.68
C LEU A 422 9.51 -6.31 21.00
N ALA A 423 9.76 -7.46 20.36
CA ALA A 423 10.96 -8.25 20.60
C ALA A 423 12.21 -7.53 20.06
N ALA A 424 12.14 -6.94 18.86
CA ALA A 424 13.22 -6.14 18.30
C ALA A 424 13.53 -4.90 19.16
N LEU A 425 12.49 -4.22 19.66
CA LEU A 425 12.61 -3.10 20.59
C LEU A 425 13.27 -3.52 21.91
N GLN A 426 12.89 -4.67 22.48
CA GLN A 426 13.53 -5.24 23.67
C GLN A 426 15.02 -5.52 23.46
N GLY A 427 15.40 -5.98 22.26
CA GLY A 427 16.81 -6.09 21.86
C GLY A 427 17.55 -4.76 21.72
N GLY A 428 16.85 -3.62 21.74
CA GLY A 428 17.41 -2.27 21.67
C GLY A 428 17.22 -1.44 22.92
N GLU A 429 16.96 -2.06 24.08
CA GLU A 429 16.64 -1.33 25.31
C GLU A 429 17.75 -0.34 25.70
N GLN A 430 19.04 -0.72 25.65
CA GLN A 430 20.13 0.16 26.04
C GLN A 430 20.24 1.34 25.06
N LEU A 431 20.14 1.07 23.76
CA LEU A 431 20.13 2.08 22.71
C LEU A 431 19.01 3.11 22.93
N ILE A 432 17.77 2.64 23.12
CA ILE A 432 16.58 3.49 23.26
C ILE A 432 16.64 4.29 24.57
N ARG A 433 17.02 3.64 25.68
CA ARG A 433 17.12 4.28 27.00
C ARG A 433 18.19 5.38 27.02
N LYS A 434 19.34 5.13 26.37
CA LYS A 434 20.50 6.04 26.43
C LYS A 434 20.47 7.15 25.40
N TYR A 435 20.10 6.84 24.16
CA TYR A 435 20.25 7.77 23.03
C TYR A 435 18.94 8.39 22.56
N LYS A 436 17.79 7.87 23.04
CA LYS A 436 16.46 8.38 22.72
C LYS A 436 16.28 8.67 21.21
N PRO A 437 16.53 7.70 20.30
CA PRO A 437 16.28 7.92 18.87
C PRO A 437 14.80 8.20 18.65
N LYS A 438 14.47 8.95 17.60
CA LYS A 438 13.09 9.01 17.11
C LYS A 438 12.65 7.60 16.75
N LEU A 439 11.41 7.24 17.03
CA LEU A 439 10.85 5.92 16.69
C LEU A 439 9.60 6.11 15.83
N ALA A 440 9.45 5.32 14.78
CA ALA A 440 8.23 5.17 13.99
C ALA A 440 7.91 3.67 13.87
N ILE A 441 7.05 3.17 14.76
CA ILE A 441 6.83 1.74 14.95
C ILE A 441 5.43 1.36 14.51
N CYS A 442 5.29 0.41 13.59
CA CYS A 442 4.00 -0.17 13.25
C CYS A 442 3.43 -0.91 14.46
N VAL A 443 2.18 -0.61 14.82
CA VAL A 443 1.51 -1.24 15.97
C VAL A 443 0.14 -1.81 15.59
N TYR A 444 0.03 -2.36 14.37
CA TYR A 444 -1.20 -2.92 13.81
C TYR A 444 -1.15 -4.44 13.57
N HIS A 445 0.03 -5.08 13.64
CA HIS A 445 0.19 -6.51 13.37
C HIS A 445 -0.47 -7.37 14.44
N LYS A 446 -0.39 -6.98 15.71
CA LYS A 446 -1.16 -7.58 16.80
C LYS A 446 -2.11 -6.55 17.40
N LEU A 447 -3.27 -7.03 17.85
CA LEU A 447 -4.34 -6.17 18.37
C LEU A 447 -3.89 -5.40 19.62
N GLU A 448 -3.02 -6.02 20.42
CA GLU A 448 -2.46 -5.50 21.66
C GLU A 448 -1.27 -4.55 21.49
N ASP A 449 -0.62 -4.53 20.32
CA ASP A 449 0.67 -3.85 20.12
C ASP A 449 0.60 -2.36 20.46
N VAL A 450 -0.52 -1.70 20.13
CA VAL A 450 -0.73 -0.27 20.40
C VAL A 450 -0.64 0.07 21.90
N ILE A 451 -0.98 -0.88 22.78
CA ILE A 451 -0.91 -0.70 24.24
C ILE A 451 0.46 -1.15 24.75
N ILE A 452 0.87 -2.38 24.40
CA ILE A 452 2.06 -3.01 24.98
C ILE A 452 3.33 -2.28 24.55
N ILE A 453 3.47 -1.95 23.27
CA ILE A 453 4.67 -1.30 22.75
C ILE A 453 4.80 0.11 23.33
N LEU A 454 3.70 0.87 23.37
CA LEU A 454 3.70 2.23 23.94
C LEU A 454 4.09 2.20 25.42
N ASN A 455 3.44 1.37 26.23
CA ASN A 455 3.72 1.28 27.66
C ASN A 455 5.14 0.77 27.93
N TRP A 456 5.62 -0.18 27.12
CA TRP A 456 6.99 -0.66 27.23
C TRP A 456 8.02 0.45 26.94
N ILE A 457 7.88 1.18 25.82
CA ILE A 457 8.79 2.30 25.48
C ILE A 457 8.77 3.36 26.59
N LYS A 458 7.58 3.72 27.10
CA LYS A 458 7.43 4.67 28.21
C LYS A 458 8.12 4.19 29.49
N SER A 459 8.04 2.90 29.79
CA SER A 459 8.68 2.32 30.99
C SER A 459 10.20 2.42 30.96
N ILE A 460 10.80 2.30 29.76
CA ILE A 460 12.26 2.37 29.61
C ILE A 460 12.76 3.79 29.43
N ASN A 461 11.94 4.69 28.85
CA ASN A 461 12.29 6.09 28.67
C ASN A 461 11.03 6.98 28.73
N PRO A 462 10.67 7.51 29.93
CA PRO A 462 9.46 8.32 30.10
C PRO A 462 9.58 9.73 29.50
N ALA A 463 10.73 10.11 28.94
CA ALA A 463 10.93 11.42 28.30
C ALA A 463 10.41 11.47 26.86
N TYR A 464 9.97 10.34 26.29
CA TYR A 464 9.33 10.32 24.97
C TYR A 464 7.97 11.00 24.99
N ILE A 465 7.68 11.68 23.89
CA ILE A 465 6.34 12.17 23.58
C ILE A 465 5.74 11.22 22.53
N PHE A 466 4.53 10.72 22.78
CA PHE A 466 3.90 9.68 21.99
C PHE A 466 2.79 10.25 21.09
N TYR A 467 2.84 9.89 19.81
CA TYR A 467 1.81 10.21 18.83
C TYR A 467 1.38 8.96 18.07
N LEU A 468 0.12 8.91 17.65
CA LEU A 468 -0.41 7.91 16.75
C LEU A 468 -0.87 8.57 15.45
N ARG A 469 -0.55 7.93 14.33
CA ARG A 469 -1.10 8.26 13.01
C ARG A 469 -1.47 6.99 12.27
N HIS A 470 -2.46 7.11 11.41
CA HIS A 470 -2.98 6.03 10.59
C HIS A 470 -2.80 6.41 9.12
N TYR A 471 -2.35 5.47 8.29
CA TYR A 471 -1.98 5.76 6.89
C TYR A 471 -2.70 4.86 5.89
N SER A 472 -3.68 4.06 6.33
CA SER A 472 -4.53 3.27 5.44
C SER A 472 -6.01 3.55 5.66
N LEU A 473 -6.85 2.90 4.86
CA LEU A 473 -8.30 2.97 4.94
C LEU A 473 -8.88 1.81 5.73
N PHE A 474 -8.00 0.97 6.25
CA PHE A 474 -8.32 -0.35 6.77
C PHE A 474 -7.63 -0.53 8.12
N ALA A 475 -7.50 -1.76 8.60
CA ALA A 475 -6.90 -2.01 9.91
C ALA A 475 -5.39 -1.75 9.98
N GLY A 476 -4.70 -1.76 8.84
CA GLY A 476 -3.23 -1.70 8.74
C GLY A 476 -2.63 -0.30 8.80
N GLU A 477 -1.31 -0.21 8.65
CA GLU A 477 -0.57 1.06 8.46
C GLU A 477 -0.76 2.09 9.59
N THR A 478 -0.89 1.62 10.82
CA THR A 478 -0.95 2.53 11.95
C THR A 478 0.34 2.54 12.74
N VAL A 479 0.92 3.74 12.87
CA VAL A 479 2.28 3.97 13.35
C VAL A 479 2.26 4.73 14.68
N LEU A 480 3.04 4.23 15.63
CA LEU A 480 3.40 4.91 16.87
C LEU A 480 4.70 5.67 16.69
N TYR A 481 4.62 6.98 16.83
CA TYR A 481 5.77 7.87 16.86
C TYR A 481 6.18 8.17 18.30
N CYS A 482 7.48 8.05 18.57
CA CYS A 482 8.08 8.44 19.85
C CYS A 482 9.21 9.43 19.58
N VAL A 483 9.10 10.67 20.08
CA VAL A 483 10.09 11.75 19.86
C VAL A 483 10.63 12.39 21.14
#